data_AF-A0A6J1MV25-F1
#
_entry.id   AF-A0A6J1MV25-F1
#
_cell.length_a   1.000
_cell.length_b   1.000
_cell.length_c   1.000
_cell.angle_alpha   90.00
_cell.angle_beta   90.00
_cell.angle_gamma   90.00
#
_symmetry.space_group_name_H-M   'P 1'
#
loop_
_entity.id
_entity.type
_entity.pdbx_description
1 polymer ?
#
loop_
_entity_poly.entity_id
_entity_poly.type
_entity_poly.pdbx_seq_one_letter_code
_entity_poly.pdbx_strand_id
1 'polypeptide(L)'
;MMNSLQNTVKYLRLVNLKTALTTLKECNNTTTKSKINVISKAKSLSFTPRSINFEINEQPNGVKRKQDPLTYVPIVNPRSILPLIDSNWRKDEIGLPPIQQEEKQAVRLIVIRRKKMKKHQRRKLWKRMRFRWARVKKNRRIKKEKIFQHELLSMVKQANEFSAEQYVSAKLQKANHTPLPTRWRHKRLPEFIIRQLLGIDKKINYKHTDVYKA
;
A
#
# COMPACT_ATOMS: atom_id res chain seq x y z
N MET A 1 -33.88 -50.93 -8.54
CA MET A 1 -32.41 -50.86 -8.46
C MET A 1 -32.02 -49.73 -7.53
N MET A 2 -31.75 -50.07 -6.27
CA MET A 2 -31.45 -49.15 -5.17
C MET A 2 -29.96 -49.24 -4.89
N ASN A 3 -29.20 -48.15 -5.02
CA ASN A 3 -27.86 -47.97 -4.46
C ASN A 3 -27.37 -46.52 -4.66
N SER A 4 -27.54 -45.64 -3.66
CA SER A 4 -26.83 -44.34 -3.65
C SER A 4 -26.49 -43.75 -2.27
N LEU A 5 -26.74 -44.47 -1.17
CA LEU A 5 -26.58 -43.90 0.18
C LEU A 5 -25.25 -44.23 0.90
N GLN A 6 -24.30 -44.92 0.26
CA GLN A 6 -23.09 -45.39 0.97
C GLN A 6 -21.84 -44.48 0.85
N ASN A 7 -21.88 -43.38 0.09
CA ASN A 7 -20.67 -42.58 -0.19
C ASN A 7 -20.51 -41.28 0.62
N THR A 8 -21.39 -40.98 1.58
CA THR A 8 -21.36 -39.69 2.31
C THR A 8 -20.67 -39.74 3.68
N VAL A 9 -20.33 -40.93 4.21
CA VAL A 9 -19.86 -41.06 5.61
C VAL A 9 -18.33 -41.10 5.76
N LYS A 10 -17.55 -41.23 4.68
CA LYS A 10 -16.08 -41.40 4.78
C LYS A 10 -15.27 -40.12 5.07
N TYR A 11 -15.89 -38.93 5.09
CA TYR A 11 -15.17 -37.65 5.26
C TYR A 11 -15.30 -37.00 6.65
N LEU A 12 -16.01 -37.62 7.59
CA LEU A 12 -16.04 -37.17 8.98
C LEU A 12 -15.01 -37.94 9.81
N ARG A 13 -13.73 -37.82 9.46
CA ARG A 13 -12.67 -38.13 10.43
C ARG A 13 -12.69 -37.02 11.48
N LEU A 14 -13.27 -37.36 12.62
CA LEU A 14 -13.29 -36.57 13.84
C LEU A 14 -11.86 -36.11 14.17
N VAL A 15 -11.64 -34.80 14.17
CA VAL A 15 -10.42 -34.21 14.72
C VAL A 15 -10.49 -34.44 16.23
N ASN A 16 -9.48 -35.09 16.80
CA ASN A 16 -9.40 -35.34 18.23
C ASN A 16 -9.18 -34.00 18.96
N LEU A 17 -10.24 -33.41 19.50
CA LEU A 17 -10.20 -32.09 20.13
C LEU A 17 -9.26 -32.04 21.35
N LYS A 18 -8.96 -33.17 21.98
CA LYS A 18 -8.03 -33.25 23.13
C LYS A 18 -6.58 -32.93 22.73
N THR A 19 -6.14 -33.27 21.52
CA THR A 19 -4.77 -32.97 21.06
C THR A 19 -4.63 -31.57 20.47
N ALA A 20 -5.73 -30.94 20.06
CA ALA A 20 -5.70 -29.58 19.50
C ALA A 20 -5.56 -28.47 20.56
N LEU A 21 -5.91 -28.75 21.83
CA LEU A 21 -5.86 -27.76 22.91
C LEU A 21 -4.48 -27.66 23.59
N THR A 22 -3.61 -28.66 23.42
CA THR A 22 -2.27 -28.66 24.04
C THR A 22 -1.22 -27.89 23.24
N THR A 23 -1.46 -27.61 21.95
CA THR A 23 -0.53 -26.86 21.09
C THR A 23 -0.63 -25.34 21.23
N LEU A 24 -1.59 -24.82 22.01
CA LEU A 24 -1.81 -23.38 22.20
C LEU A 24 -1.06 -22.79 23.41
N LYS A 25 -0.25 -23.58 24.14
CA LYS A 25 0.24 -23.15 25.46
C LYS A 25 1.62 -22.49 25.51
N GLU A 26 2.32 -22.27 24.40
CA GLU A 26 3.64 -21.64 24.45
C GLU A 26 3.86 -20.61 23.33
N CYS A 27 3.38 -19.39 23.57
CA CYS A 27 3.95 -18.19 22.97
C CYS A 27 4.13 -17.11 24.05
N ASN A 28 5.17 -17.29 24.87
CA ASN A 28 5.68 -16.20 25.70
C ASN A 28 6.33 -15.18 24.77
N ASN A 29 5.60 -14.10 24.47
CA ASN A 29 6.10 -12.98 23.68
C ASN A 29 7.13 -12.21 24.51
N THR A 30 8.42 -12.38 24.22
CA THR A 30 9.45 -11.44 24.65
C THR A 30 9.24 -10.12 23.89
N THR A 31 8.85 -9.09 24.63
CA THR A 31 8.57 -7.76 24.12
C THR A 31 9.88 -7.06 23.75
N THR A 32 10.24 -7.08 22.47
CA THR A 32 11.26 -6.17 21.93
C THR A 32 10.66 -4.76 21.87
N LYS A 33 11.16 -3.87 22.75
CA LYS A 33 10.78 -2.46 22.77
C LYS A 33 11.26 -1.78 21.49
N SER A 34 10.42 -1.71 20.48
CA SER A 34 10.63 -0.80 19.35
C SER A 34 10.33 0.63 19.81
N LYS A 35 11.27 1.56 19.58
CA LYS A 35 11.07 2.98 19.87
C LYS A 35 10.02 3.52 18.91
N ILE A 36 8.85 3.84 19.46
CA ILE A 36 7.71 4.42 18.75
C ILE A 36 8.02 5.90 18.51
N ASN A 37 8.53 6.25 17.34
CA ASN A 37 8.44 7.62 16.82
C ASN A 37 7.04 7.77 16.21
N VAL A 38 6.07 8.18 17.02
CA VAL A 38 4.73 8.56 16.54
C VAL A 38 4.46 9.99 16.90
N ILE A 39 4.45 10.83 15.88
CA ILE A 39 3.75 12.11 15.86
C ILE A 39 2.25 11.78 15.82
N SER A 40 1.64 11.57 16.97
CA SER A 40 0.18 11.58 17.09
C SER A 40 -0.21 12.23 18.40
N LYS A 41 -1.26 13.08 18.35
CA LYS A 41 -1.78 13.82 19.51
C LYS A 41 -2.48 12.93 20.55
N ALA A 42 -2.60 11.62 20.31
CA ALA A 42 -3.26 10.70 21.21
C ALA A 42 -2.27 10.24 22.30
N LYS A 43 -2.40 10.79 23.50
CA LYS A 43 -1.44 10.58 24.61
C LYS A 43 -1.78 9.41 25.54
N SER A 44 -3.00 8.86 25.52
CA SER A 44 -3.37 7.67 26.31
C SER A 44 -4.21 6.69 25.48
N LEU A 45 -3.72 5.45 25.37
CA LEU A 45 -4.43 4.33 24.76
C LEU A 45 -4.59 3.26 25.84
N SER A 46 -5.83 2.96 26.26
CA SER A 46 -6.10 1.90 27.23
C SER A 46 -6.81 0.73 26.56
N PHE A 47 -6.26 -0.48 26.79
CA PHE A 47 -6.81 -1.72 26.28
C PHE A 47 -7.58 -2.43 27.38
N THR A 48 -8.85 -2.74 27.13
CA THR A 48 -9.62 -3.67 27.95
C THR A 48 -10.02 -4.88 27.09
N PRO A 49 -10.37 -6.04 27.69
CA PRO A 49 -10.58 -7.30 26.95
C PRO A 49 -11.66 -7.25 25.86
N ARG A 50 -12.51 -6.21 25.87
CA ARG A 50 -13.64 -6.06 24.93
C ARG A 50 -13.74 -4.69 24.25
N SER A 51 -12.84 -3.75 24.54
CA SER A 51 -12.80 -2.46 23.84
C SER A 51 -11.40 -1.87 23.82
N ILE A 52 -11.16 -1.05 22.79
CA ILE A 52 -10.00 -0.17 22.70
C ILE A 52 -10.55 1.24 22.93
N ASN A 53 -10.18 1.85 24.05
CA ASN A 53 -10.63 3.18 24.41
C ASN A 53 -9.59 4.20 23.95
N PHE A 54 -10.05 5.23 23.24
CA PHE A 54 -9.22 6.37 22.82
C PHE A 54 -9.70 7.60 23.57
N GLU A 55 -8.88 8.13 24.48
CA GLU A 55 -9.14 9.43 25.10
C GLU A 55 -8.69 10.54 24.15
N ILE A 56 -9.66 11.12 23.44
CA ILE A 56 -9.42 12.32 22.62
C ILE A 56 -9.64 13.52 23.54
N ASN A 57 -8.59 13.96 24.23
CA ASN A 57 -8.61 15.26 24.89
C ASN A 57 -8.56 16.36 23.83
N GLU A 58 -9.73 16.72 23.29
CA GLU A 58 -9.91 17.97 22.55
C GLU A 58 -9.80 19.11 23.56
N GLN A 59 -8.59 19.62 23.80
CA GLN A 59 -8.46 20.95 24.38
C GLN A 59 -9.07 21.92 23.35
N PRO A 60 -10.17 22.63 23.68
CA PRO A 60 -10.74 23.59 22.75
C PRO A 60 -9.72 24.70 22.57
N ASN A 61 -9.06 24.73 21.41
CA ASN A 61 -8.30 25.89 20.96
C ASN A 61 -9.23 27.11 21.07
N GLY A 62 -8.83 28.06 21.91
CA GLY A 62 -9.69 29.11 22.44
C GLY A 62 -10.48 29.88 21.39
N VAL A 63 -11.78 29.63 21.34
CA VAL A 63 -12.74 30.57 20.78
C VAL A 63 -13.20 31.43 21.96
N LYS A 64 -12.66 32.64 22.09
CA LYS A 64 -13.11 33.62 23.08
C LYS A 64 -14.63 33.86 22.89
N ARG A 65 -15.41 33.49 23.89
CA ARG A 65 -16.81 33.89 24.14
C ARG A 65 -16.77 34.65 25.47
N LYS A 66 -17.41 35.78 25.77
CA LYS A 66 -18.40 36.70 25.20
C LYS A 66 -18.14 38.04 25.93
N GLN A 67 -18.44 39.18 25.33
CA GLN A 67 -18.70 40.42 26.09
C GLN A 67 -20.10 40.91 25.72
N ASP A 68 -20.83 41.38 26.74
CA ASP A 68 -22.17 41.96 26.59
C ASP A 68 -22.07 43.30 25.85
N PRO A 69 -23.01 43.62 24.93
CA PRO A 69 -22.84 44.71 23.97
C PRO A 69 -23.13 46.10 24.53
N LEU A 70 -23.55 46.24 25.78
CA LEU A 70 -23.95 47.54 26.32
C LEU A 70 -22.70 48.37 26.65
N THR A 71 -22.33 49.20 25.68
CA THR A 71 -21.33 50.25 25.86
C THR A 71 -21.90 51.32 26.78
N TYR A 72 -21.13 51.73 27.78
CA TYR A 72 -21.51 52.82 28.68
C TYR A 72 -21.88 54.09 27.88
N VAL A 73 -23.10 54.59 28.06
CA VAL A 73 -23.55 55.87 27.51
C VAL A 73 -23.53 56.90 28.64
N PRO A 74 -22.71 57.96 28.56
CA PRO A 74 -22.73 59.01 29.57
C PRO A 74 -24.06 59.78 29.52
N ILE A 75 -24.63 60.11 30.68
CA ILE A 75 -25.86 60.90 30.79
C ILE A 75 -25.54 62.34 30.39
N VAL A 76 -25.98 62.76 29.21
CA VAL A 76 -25.80 64.13 28.70
C VAL A 76 -26.94 65.03 29.20
N ASN A 77 -26.59 66.20 29.73
CA ASN A 77 -27.52 67.22 30.21
C ASN A 77 -28.42 67.75 29.05
N PRO A 78 -29.76 67.75 29.18
CA PRO A 78 -30.70 67.97 28.07
C PRO A 78 -30.72 69.39 27.47
N ARG A 79 -29.83 70.30 27.87
CA ARG A 79 -29.86 71.72 27.48
C ARG A 79 -29.00 72.12 26.27
N SER A 80 -28.42 71.18 25.53
CA SER A 80 -27.68 71.49 24.29
C SER A 80 -28.20 70.69 23.09
N ILE A 81 -29.45 70.93 22.71
CA ILE A 81 -30.06 70.41 21.49
C ILE A 81 -29.68 71.36 20.34
N LEU A 82 -28.51 71.15 19.76
CA LEU A 82 -28.34 71.44 18.33
C LEU A 82 -28.66 70.14 17.60
N PRO A 83 -29.52 70.15 16.56
CA PRO A 83 -29.73 68.95 15.77
C PRO A 83 -28.41 68.65 15.04
N LEU A 84 -27.65 67.69 15.54
CA LEU A 84 -26.72 66.96 14.71
C LEU A 84 -27.57 66.37 13.61
N ILE A 85 -27.45 66.93 12.40
CA ILE A 85 -28.04 66.37 11.19
C ILE A 85 -27.43 64.98 11.06
N ASP A 86 -28.17 63.99 11.55
CA ASP A 86 -27.74 62.62 11.56
C ASP A 86 -27.81 62.12 10.12
N SER A 87 -26.68 62.23 9.41
CA SER A 87 -26.51 61.76 8.03
C SER A 87 -26.73 60.23 7.87
N ASN A 88 -27.19 59.56 8.92
CA ASN A 88 -27.51 58.14 8.98
C ASN A 88 -29.03 57.84 9.03
N TRP A 89 -29.91 58.81 8.79
CA TRP A 89 -31.38 58.62 8.80
C TRP A 89 -31.93 57.66 7.71
N ARG A 90 -31.09 56.91 7.00
CA ARG A 90 -31.53 55.82 6.11
C ARG A 90 -30.69 54.56 6.31
N LYS A 91 -30.86 53.90 7.46
CA LYS A 91 -30.38 52.52 7.67
C LYS A 91 -31.49 51.48 7.81
N ASP A 92 -32.75 51.94 7.82
CA ASP A 92 -33.93 51.08 7.99
C ASP A 92 -34.78 50.96 6.72
N GLU A 93 -34.16 50.98 5.54
CA GLU A 93 -34.80 50.33 4.40
C GLU A 93 -34.66 48.82 4.62
N ILE A 94 -35.72 48.17 5.10
CA ILE A 94 -35.84 46.70 5.15
C ILE A 94 -35.91 46.22 3.70
N GLY A 95 -34.75 46.21 3.03
CA GLY A 95 -34.58 45.57 1.73
C GLY A 95 -34.70 44.06 1.91
N LEU A 96 -35.19 43.37 0.87
CA LEU A 96 -35.09 41.92 0.83
C LEU A 96 -33.63 41.51 1.10
N PRO A 97 -33.38 40.45 1.89
CA PRO A 97 -32.03 39.98 2.11
C PRO A 97 -31.36 39.76 0.74
N PRO A 98 -30.07 40.13 0.58
CA PRO A 98 -29.40 40.00 -0.70
C PRO A 98 -29.55 38.56 -1.16
N ILE A 99 -30.04 38.37 -2.39
CA ILE A 99 -30.23 37.04 -2.99
C ILE A 99 -28.87 36.36 -2.97
N GLN A 100 -28.66 35.49 -1.97
CA GLN A 100 -27.47 34.67 -1.90
C GLN A 100 -27.52 33.81 -3.15
N GLN A 101 -26.58 34.03 -4.07
CA GLN A 101 -26.46 33.19 -5.25
C GLN A 101 -26.14 31.78 -4.76
N GLU A 102 -27.16 30.93 -4.64
CA GLU A 102 -26.96 29.53 -4.30
C GLU A 102 -26.01 28.93 -5.35
N GLU A 103 -24.81 28.54 -4.91
CA GLU A 103 -23.87 27.85 -5.79
C GLU A 103 -24.59 26.67 -6.44
N LYS A 104 -24.59 26.59 -7.77
CA LYS A 104 -25.23 25.50 -8.52
C LYS A 104 -24.49 24.18 -8.23
N GLN A 105 -24.84 23.50 -7.14
CA GLN A 105 -24.23 22.24 -6.70
C GLN A 105 -24.60 21.04 -7.59
N ALA A 106 -25.46 21.24 -8.59
CA ALA A 106 -25.93 20.22 -9.52
C ALA A 106 -24.76 19.44 -10.17
N VAL A 107 -23.68 20.12 -10.53
CA VAL A 107 -22.48 19.48 -11.12
C VAL A 107 -21.83 18.50 -10.12
N ARG A 108 -21.71 18.90 -8.84
CA ARG A 108 -21.19 18.04 -7.77
C ARG A 108 -22.09 16.81 -7.56
N LEU A 109 -23.42 17.00 -7.60
CA LEU A 109 -24.40 15.92 -7.46
C LEU A 109 -24.30 14.89 -8.60
N ILE A 110 -24.06 15.32 -9.84
CA ILE A 110 -23.85 14.41 -10.98
C ILE A 110 -22.61 13.53 -10.75
N VAL A 111 -21.51 14.12 -10.31
CA VAL A 111 -20.27 13.38 -9.99
C VAL A 111 -20.51 12.38 -8.86
N ILE A 112 -21.20 12.79 -7.80
CA ILE A 112 -21.55 11.91 -6.67
C ILE A 112 -22.44 10.76 -7.15
N ARG A 113 -23.46 11.01 -7.96
CA ARG A 113 -24.36 9.98 -8.52
C ARG A 113 -23.61 8.98 -9.40
N ARG A 114 -22.68 9.45 -10.24
CA ARG A 114 -21.81 8.56 -11.05
C ARG A 114 -20.94 7.68 -10.15
N LYS A 115 -20.29 8.25 -9.14
CA LYS A 115 -19.48 7.49 -8.16
C LYS A 115 -20.33 6.48 -7.38
N LYS A 116 -21.53 6.88 -6.93
CA LYS A 116 -22.52 6.02 -6.27
C LYS A 116 -22.88 4.84 -7.17
N MET A 117 -23.21 5.10 -8.44
CA MET A 117 -23.61 4.06 -9.39
C MET A 117 -22.46 3.08 -9.66
N LYS A 118 -21.23 3.56 -9.89
CA LYS A 118 -20.03 2.71 -10.07
C LYS A 118 -19.77 1.83 -8.83
N LYS A 119 -19.91 2.38 -7.63
CA LYS A 119 -19.77 1.63 -6.36
C LYS A 119 -20.87 0.58 -6.20
N HIS A 120 -22.12 0.93 -6.52
CA HIS A 120 -23.27 0.01 -6.49
C HIS A 120 -23.07 -1.16 -7.45
N GLN A 121 -22.77 -0.87 -8.72
CA GLN A 121 -22.53 -1.89 -9.75
C GLN A 121 -21.35 -2.80 -9.37
N ARG A 122 -20.26 -2.24 -8.86
CA ARG A 122 -19.11 -3.01 -8.36
C ARG A 122 -19.52 -3.95 -7.23
N ARG A 123 -20.26 -3.46 -6.22
CA ARG A 123 -20.78 -4.32 -5.13
C ARG A 123 -21.71 -5.43 -5.65
N LYS A 124 -22.57 -5.12 -6.63
CA LYS A 124 -23.44 -6.12 -7.28
C LYS A 124 -22.63 -7.20 -8.00
N LEU A 125 -21.59 -6.80 -8.74
CA LEU A 125 -20.64 -7.73 -9.36
C LEU A 125 -19.92 -8.58 -8.31
N TRP A 126 -19.52 -7.96 -7.19
CA TRP A 126 -18.80 -8.62 -6.11
C TRP A 126 -19.60 -9.73 -5.44
N LYS A 127 -20.90 -9.48 -5.22
CA LYS A 127 -21.82 -10.50 -4.72
C LYS A 127 -22.02 -11.63 -5.74
N ARG A 128 -22.24 -11.29 -7.01
CA ARG A 128 -22.45 -12.27 -8.09
C ARG A 128 -21.25 -13.18 -8.32
N MET A 129 -20.04 -12.64 -8.28
CA MET A 129 -18.80 -13.34 -8.63
C MET A 129 -17.99 -13.85 -7.42
N ARG A 130 -18.58 -13.82 -6.21
CA ARG A 130 -17.88 -14.08 -4.93
C ARG A 130 -17.02 -15.34 -4.98
N PHE A 131 -17.59 -16.45 -5.45
CA PHE A 131 -16.90 -17.75 -5.48
C PHE A 131 -15.79 -17.81 -6.53
N ARG A 132 -16.00 -17.20 -7.71
CA ARG A 132 -14.97 -17.13 -8.75
C ARG A 132 -13.75 -16.37 -8.24
N TRP A 133 -13.93 -15.25 -7.56
CA TRP A 133 -12.79 -14.50 -7.01
C TRP A 133 -12.17 -15.16 -5.79
N ALA A 134 -12.94 -15.85 -4.97
CA ALA A 134 -12.37 -16.68 -3.91
C ALA A 134 -11.43 -17.75 -4.50
N ARG A 135 -11.83 -18.41 -5.60
CA ARG A 135 -10.98 -19.36 -6.34
C ARG A 135 -9.72 -18.68 -6.89
N VAL A 136 -9.86 -17.53 -7.56
CA VAL A 136 -8.70 -16.77 -8.07
C VAL A 136 -7.75 -16.36 -6.94
N LYS A 137 -8.28 -15.87 -5.80
CA LYS A 137 -7.49 -15.48 -4.63
C LYS A 137 -6.75 -16.69 -4.03
N LYS A 138 -7.43 -17.84 -3.91
CA LYS A 138 -6.82 -19.10 -3.45
C LYS A 138 -5.66 -19.51 -4.37
N ASN A 139 -5.89 -19.53 -5.69
CA ASN A 139 -4.86 -19.93 -6.66
C ASN A 139 -3.66 -18.98 -6.64
N ARG A 140 -3.89 -17.67 -6.52
CA ARG A 140 -2.80 -16.68 -6.36
C ARG A 140 -1.99 -16.93 -5.09
N ARG A 141 -2.63 -17.28 -3.98
CA ARG A 141 -1.94 -17.62 -2.73
C ARG A 141 -1.10 -18.88 -2.88
N ILE A 142 -1.66 -19.94 -3.47
CA ILE A 142 -0.94 -21.19 -3.74
C ILE A 142 0.27 -20.94 -4.64
N LYS A 143 0.13 -20.13 -5.70
CA LYS A 143 1.25 -19.80 -6.58
C LYS A 143 2.35 -19.05 -5.83
N LYS A 144 1.99 -18.06 -5.00
CA LYS A 144 2.95 -17.32 -4.16
C LYS A 144 3.68 -18.24 -3.19
N GLU A 145 2.95 -19.14 -2.53
CA GLU A 145 3.54 -20.10 -1.60
C GLU A 145 4.54 -21.02 -2.29
N LYS A 146 4.19 -21.54 -3.47
CA LYS A 146 5.11 -22.39 -4.26
C LYS A 146 6.38 -21.65 -4.67
N ILE A 147 6.26 -20.40 -5.09
CA ILE A 147 7.42 -19.56 -5.44
C ILE A 147 8.31 -19.37 -4.21
N PHE A 148 7.71 -19.03 -3.07
CA PHE A 148 8.43 -18.85 -1.81
C PHE A 148 9.16 -20.14 -1.36
N GLN A 149 8.49 -21.29 -1.41
CA GLN A 149 9.10 -22.58 -1.09
C GLN A 149 10.27 -22.90 -2.04
N HIS A 150 10.11 -22.63 -3.33
CA HIS A 150 11.17 -22.84 -4.30
C HIS A 150 12.38 -21.93 -4.05
N GLU A 151 12.15 -20.65 -3.71
CA GLU A 151 13.22 -19.71 -3.33
C GLU A 151 13.99 -20.22 -2.10
N LEU A 152 13.29 -20.67 -1.06
CA LEU A 152 13.93 -21.22 0.14
C LEU A 152 14.76 -22.48 -0.17
N LEU A 153 14.19 -23.42 -0.93
CA LEU A 153 14.92 -24.62 -1.35
C LEU A 153 16.13 -24.27 -2.20
N SER A 154 16.03 -23.26 -3.07
CA SER A 154 17.15 -22.78 -3.85
C SER A 154 18.24 -22.17 -2.98
N MET A 155 17.91 -21.40 -1.94
CA MET A 155 18.89 -20.85 -1.00
C MET A 155 19.61 -21.96 -0.24
N VAL A 156 18.86 -22.95 0.25
CA VAL A 156 19.44 -24.12 0.95
C VAL A 156 20.35 -24.91 0.01
N LYS A 157 19.91 -25.15 -1.22
CA LYS A 157 20.72 -25.82 -2.24
C LYS A 157 22.02 -25.07 -2.53
N GLN A 158 21.94 -23.75 -2.74
CA GLN A 158 23.12 -22.90 -2.94
C GLN A 158 24.07 -22.93 -1.74
N ALA A 159 23.54 -22.92 -0.52
CA ALA A 159 24.34 -23.02 0.69
C ALA A 159 25.05 -24.37 0.83
N ASN A 160 24.35 -25.47 0.48
CA ASN A 160 24.93 -26.81 0.52
C ASN A 160 25.97 -27.06 -0.59
N GLU A 161 25.76 -26.49 -1.77
CA GLU A 161 26.68 -26.57 -2.91
C GLU A 161 27.87 -25.59 -2.78
N PHE A 162 27.85 -24.70 -1.78
CA PHE A 162 28.90 -23.72 -1.60
C PHE A 162 30.20 -24.36 -1.11
N SER A 163 31.18 -24.43 -2.01
CA SER A 163 32.58 -24.75 -1.68
C SER A 163 33.41 -23.47 -1.64
N ALA A 164 34.03 -23.20 -0.49
CA ALA A 164 34.85 -22.00 -0.29
C ALA A 164 36.06 -21.96 -1.24
N GLU A 165 36.70 -23.11 -1.49
CA GLU A 165 37.84 -23.22 -2.41
C GLU A 165 37.46 -22.85 -3.85
N GLN A 166 36.32 -23.36 -4.32
CA GLN A 166 35.80 -23.04 -5.65
C GLN A 166 35.43 -21.56 -5.77
N TYR A 167 34.85 -20.98 -4.71
CA TYR A 167 34.53 -19.56 -4.69
C TYR A 167 35.79 -18.68 -4.78
N VAL A 168 36.83 -18.99 -4.00
CA VAL A 168 38.09 -18.24 -4.02
C VAL A 168 38.81 -18.41 -5.36
N SER A 169 38.89 -19.63 -5.89
CA SER A 169 39.55 -19.87 -7.18
C SER A 169 38.84 -19.13 -8.33
N ALA A 170 37.51 -19.13 -8.35
CA ALA A 170 36.73 -18.35 -9.31
C ALA A 170 36.98 -16.83 -9.18
N LYS A 171 37.16 -16.31 -7.95
CA LYS A 171 37.51 -14.89 -7.73
C LYS A 171 38.90 -14.56 -8.23
N LEU A 172 39.90 -15.41 -7.93
CA LEU A 172 41.26 -15.24 -8.41
C LEU A 172 41.33 -15.32 -9.94
N GLN A 173 40.64 -16.29 -10.55
CA GLN A 173 40.53 -16.38 -12.01
C GLN A 173 39.93 -15.12 -12.62
N LYS A 174 38.85 -14.58 -12.03
CA LYS A 174 38.23 -13.34 -12.51
C LYS A 174 39.14 -12.13 -12.34
N ALA A 175 39.91 -12.05 -11.26
CA ALA A 175 40.87 -10.96 -11.03
C ALA A 175 42.06 -11.04 -12.01
N ASN A 176 42.53 -12.26 -12.30
CA ASN A 176 43.64 -12.51 -13.22
C ASN A 176 43.19 -12.51 -14.69
N HIS A 177 41.88 -12.52 -14.97
CA HIS A 177 41.34 -12.55 -16.33
C HIS A 177 41.55 -11.20 -17.03
N THR A 178 42.36 -11.20 -18.08
CA THR A 178 42.57 -10.05 -18.96
C THR A 178 41.46 -9.97 -20.01
N PRO A 179 40.57 -8.94 -19.95
CA PRO A 179 39.49 -8.83 -20.92
C PRO A 179 40.02 -8.52 -22.32
N LEU A 180 39.40 -9.15 -23.32
CA LEU A 180 39.75 -8.90 -24.72
C LEU A 180 39.31 -7.48 -25.13
N PRO A 181 40.09 -6.80 -25.98
CA PRO A 181 39.70 -5.50 -26.50
C PRO A 181 38.42 -5.64 -27.35
N THR A 182 37.47 -4.72 -27.19
CA THR A 182 36.20 -4.73 -27.95
C THR A 182 36.36 -4.23 -29.39
N ARG A 183 37.50 -3.61 -29.72
CA ARG A 183 37.79 -3.01 -31.02
C ARG A 183 39.17 -3.43 -31.50
N TRP A 184 39.31 -3.61 -32.81
CA TRP A 184 40.58 -3.82 -33.49
C TRP A 184 40.76 -2.77 -34.57
N ARG A 185 41.86 -2.01 -34.55
CA ARG A 185 42.14 -0.91 -35.51
C ARG A 185 40.91 -0.01 -35.73
N HIS A 186 40.30 0.45 -34.63
CA HIS A 186 39.10 1.30 -34.58
C HIS A 186 37.78 0.69 -35.08
N LYS A 187 37.77 -0.57 -35.52
CA LYS A 187 36.55 -1.29 -35.93
C LYS A 187 36.07 -2.22 -34.81
N ARG A 188 34.76 -2.28 -34.57
CA ARG A 188 34.16 -3.29 -33.68
C ARG A 188 34.06 -4.61 -34.44
N LEU A 189 34.72 -5.64 -33.94
CA LEU A 189 34.66 -6.98 -34.51
C LEU A 189 34.10 -7.96 -33.47
N PRO A 190 33.49 -9.08 -33.89
CA PRO A 190 33.13 -10.18 -33.01
C PRO A 190 34.33 -10.71 -32.21
N GLU A 191 34.08 -11.17 -30.98
CA GLU A 191 35.12 -11.61 -30.04
C GLU A 191 36.06 -12.68 -30.64
N PHE A 192 35.52 -13.66 -31.35
CA PHE A 192 36.31 -14.75 -31.94
C PHE A 192 37.32 -14.26 -32.98
N ILE A 193 36.97 -13.24 -33.78
CA ILE A 193 37.89 -12.64 -34.76
C ILE A 193 39.01 -11.91 -34.03
N ILE A 194 38.69 -11.20 -32.95
CA ILE A 194 39.68 -10.47 -32.15
C ILE A 194 40.65 -11.45 -31.46
N ARG A 195 40.16 -12.56 -30.92
CA ARG A 195 41.00 -13.65 -30.36
C ARG A 195 41.97 -14.20 -31.40
N GLN A 196 41.49 -14.43 -32.62
CA GLN A 196 42.32 -14.91 -33.72
C GLN A 196 43.35 -13.86 -34.17
N LEU A 197 42.97 -12.58 -34.24
CA LEU A 197 43.88 -11.48 -34.59
C LEU A 197 44.97 -11.25 -33.52
N LEU A 198 44.65 -11.53 -32.25
CA LEU A 198 45.60 -11.54 -31.14
C LEU A 198 46.46 -12.82 -31.07
N GLY A 199 46.20 -13.82 -31.94
CA GLY A 199 46.94 -15.08 -31.98
C GLY A 199 46.64 -16.03 -30.82
N ILE A 200 45.55 -15.80 -30.07
CA ILE A 200 45.16 -16.63 -28.91
C ILE A 200 44.52 -17.94 -29.40
N ASP A 201 43.67 -17.86 -30.43
CA ASP A 201 42.97 -18.99 -31.01
C ASP A 201 43.57 -19.42 -32.35
N LYS A 202 43.53 -20.72 -32.64
CA LYS A 202 43.95 -21.27 -33.94
C LYS A 202 43.02 -20.75 -35.04
N LYS A 203 43.59 -20.45 -36.20
CA LYS A 203 42.85 -20.00 -37.40
C LYS A 203 41.83 -21.07 -37.81
N ILE A 204 40.56 -20.84 -37.51
CA ILE A 204 39.47 -21.74 -37.89
C ILE A 204 39.27 -21.60 -39.41
N ASN A 205 39.38 -22.71 -40.14
CA ASN A 205 39.12 -22.75 -41.57
C ASN A 205 37.60 -22.86 -41.76
N TYR A 206 36.91 -21.71 -41.84
CA TYR A 206 35.47 -21.66 -42.00
C TYR A 206 35.06 -22.36 -43.32
N LYS A 207 34.31 -23.47 -43.23
CA LYS A 207 33.52 -23.97 -44.36
C LYS A 207 32.17 -23.26 -44.32
N HIS A 208 31.79 -22.60 -45.40
CA HIS A 208 30.58 -21.78 -45.51
C HIS A 208 29.26 -22.60 -45.45
N THR A 209 29.33 -23.92 -45.24
CA THR A 209 28.22 -24.85 -45.49
C THR A 209 27.34 -25.19 -44.29
N ASP A 210 27.60 -24.65 -43.11
CA ASP A 210 26.78 -24.96 -41.93
C ASP A 210 25.46 -24.18 -41.98
N VAL A 211 24.48 -24.76 -42.68
CA VAL A 211 23.09 -24.29 -42.74
C VAL A 211 22.49 -24.41 -41.34
N TYR A 212 22.15 -23.28 -40.73
CA TYR A 212 21.43 -23.25 -39.47
C TYR A 212 20.06 -23.92 -39.65
N LYS A 213 19.83 -25.03 -38.94
CA LYS A 213 18.52 -25.67 -38.85
C LYS A 213 17.59 -24.72 -38.07
N ALA A 214 16.61 -24.16 -38.76
CA ALA A 214 15.58 -23.29 -38.19
C ALA A 214 14.73 -24.02 -37.14
#